data_AF-A0A1Q4DYT3-F1
#
_entry.id   AF-A0A1Q4DYT3-F1
#
_cell.length_a   1.000
_cell.length_b   1.000
_cell.length_c   1.000
_cell.angle_alpha   90.00
_cell.angle_beta   90.00
_cell.angle_gamma   90.00
#
_symmetry.space_group_name_H-M   'P 1'
#
loop_
_entity.id
_entity.type
_entity.pdbx_description
1 polymer ?
#
loop_
_entity_poly.entity_id
_entity_poly.type
_entity_poly.pdbx_seq_one_letter_code
_entity_poly.pdbx_strand_id
1 'polypeptide(L)' 'MVAPVQDGGVGEMPDQVRRRLEEVFGDVLPSTTSDERDDDAPRTLDAGDEQLLADRPPHHDRE' A
#
# COMPACT_ATOMS: atom_id res chain seq x y z
N MET A 1 -22.81 1.81 13.89
CA MET A 1 -21.82 1.59 14.96
C MET A 1 -20.58 1.03 14.27
N VAL A 2 -19.53 1.83 14.11
CA VAL A 2 -18.24 1.37 13.55
C VAL A 2 -17.49 0.70 14.70
N ALA A 3 -17.08 -0.55 14.51
CA ALA A 3 -16.28 -1.28 15.50
C ALA A 3 -14.94 -0.55 15.72
N PRO A 4 -14.40 -0.52 16.95
CA PRO A 4 -13.07 0.03 17.17
C PRO A 4 -12.08 -0.78 16.30
N VAL A 5 -11.34 -0.08 15.43
CA VAL A 5 -10.18 -0.66 14.77
C VAL A 5 -9.23 -1.09 15.89
N GLN A 6 -9.04 -2.40 16.02
CA GLN A 6 -8.08 -2.91 16.96
C GLN A 6 -6.71 -2.51 16.43
N ASP A 7 -6.07 -1.59 17.14
CA ASP A 7 -4.64 -1.30 16.97
C ASP A 7 -3.91 -2.58 17.38
N GLY A 8 -3.73 -3.47 16.39
CA GLY A 8 -3.13 -4.78 16.55
C GLY A 8 -1.65 -4.58 16.84
N GLY A 9 -1.33 -4.27 18.10
CA GLY A 9 0.04 -4.12 18.56
C GLY A 9 0.87 -5.31 18.10
N VAL A 10 2.00 -5.00 17.47
CA VAL A 10 3.02 -5.94 16.94
C VAL A 10 3.62 -6.90 17.98
N GLY A 11 3.10 -6.93 19.22
CA GLY A 11 3.64 -7.66 20.35
C GLY A 11 3.42 -9.18 20.33
N GLU A 12 2.58 -9.71 19.44
CA GLU A 12 2.26 -11.15 19.43
C GLU A 12 2.19 -11.73 18.00
N MET A 13 3.12 -11.35 17.12
CA MET A 13 3.29 -11.99 15.81
C MET A 13 4.43 -13.02 15.83
N PRO A 14 4.26 -14.22 15.22
CA PRO A 14 5.33 -15.19 15.08
C PRO A 14 6.54 -14.57 14.36
N ASP A 15 7.77 -14.93 14.77
CA ASP A 15 9.00 -14.36 14.20
C ASP A 15 9.11 -14.47 12.67
N GLN A 16 8.51 -15.51 12.10
CA GLN A 16 8.43 -15.76 10.66
C GLN A 16 7.63 -14.66 9.95
N VAL A 17 6.50 -14.27 10.55
CA VAL A 17 5.62 -13.22 10.05
C VAL A 17 6.32 -11.88 10.22
N ARG A 18 6.95 -11.63 11.37
CA ARG A 18 7.71 -10.41 11.63
C ARG A 18 8.84 -10.20 10.61
N ARG A 19 9.67 -11.22 10.36
CA ARG A 19 10.73 -11.16 9.34
C ARG A 19 10.18 -10.88 7.95
N ARG A 20 9.06 -11.49 7.57
CA ARG A 20 8.45 -11.26 6.26
C ARG A 20 7.90 -9.84 6.12
N LEU A 21 7.36 -9.29 7.20
CA LEU A 21 6.93 -7.90 7.24
C LEU A 21 8.12 -6.95 7.18
N GLU A 22 9.21 -7.21 7.91
CA GLU A 22 10.45 -6.43 7.85
C GLU A 22 11.06 -6.43 6.44
N GLU A 23 11.01 -7.56 5.72
CA GLU A 23 11.49 -7.67 4.33
C GLU A 23 10.69 -6.77 3.36
N VAL A 24 9.39 -6.62 3.58
CA VAL A 24 8.47 -5.89 2.68
C VAL A 24 8.30 -4.43 3.08
N PHE A 25 8.23 -4.16 4.39
CA PHE A 25 7.84 -2.88 4.96
C PHE A 25 8.96 -2.20 5.76
N GLY A 26 10.08 -2.90 6.04
CA GLY A 26 11.18 -2.40 6.86
C GLY A 26 10.91 -2.50 8.37
N ASP A 27 11.81 -1.92 9.16
CA ASP A 27 11.80 -2.03 10.63
C ASP A 27 10.67 -1.24 11.32
N VAL A 28 10.03 -0.31 10.60
CA VAL A 28 8.99 0.57 11.13
C VAL A 28 7.83 0.62 10.15
N LEU A 29 6.67 0.11 10.58
CA LEU A 29 5.43 0.32 9.83
C LEU A 29 5.08 1.83 9.85
N PRO A 30 4.68 2.40 8.70
CA PRO A 30 4.27 3.79 8.67
C PRO A 30 3.06 3.99 9.58
N SER A 31 3.03 5.12 10.30
CA SER A 31 1.93 5.48 11.20
C SER A 31 0.60 5.78 10.49
N THR A 32 0.63 5.83 9.15
CA THR A 32 -0.48 6.19 8.27
C THR A 32 -0.43 5.26 7.06
N THR A 33 -1.59 4.77 6.64
CA THR A 33 -1.73 3.91 5.45
C THR A 33 -1.60 4.73 4.16
N SER A 34 -1.44 4.06 3.02
CA SER A 34 -1.28 4.79 1.75
C SER A 34 -2.53 5.59 1.37
N ASP A 35 -3.73 5.08 1.67
CA ASP A 35 -5.01 5.74 1.37
C ASP A 35 -5.28 6.97 2.27
N GLU A 36 -4.59 7.07 3.40
CA GLU A 36 -4.69 8.20 4.35
C GLU A 36 -3.66 9.31 4.08
N ARG A 37 -2.67 9.07 3.20
CA ARG A 37 -1.71 10.10 2.78
C ARG A 37 -2.34 10.96 1.70
N ASP A 38 -2.39 12.27 1.92
CA ASP A 38 -2.67 13.20 0.82
C ASP A 38 -1.56 13.12 -0.23
N ASP A 39 -1.97 13.04 -1.50
CA ASP A 39 -1.13 12.84 -2.69
C ASP A 39 -0.34 14.12 -3.09
N ASP A 40 -0.01 14.97 -2.11
CA ASP A 40 0.66 16.27 -2.27
C ASP A 40 2.17 16.15 -2.54
N ALA A 41 2.72 14.93 -2.56
CA ALA A 41 4.04 14.70 -3.14
C ALA A 41 3.97 15.02 -4.64
N PRO A 42 4.96 15.71 -5.23
CA PRO A 42 4.96 16.03 -6.65
C PRO A 42 5.07 14.72 -7.45
N ARG A 43 3.93 14.11 -7.75
CA ARG A 43 3.81 13.07 -8.77
C ARG A 43 4.23 13.74 -10.06
N THR A 44 5.38 13.36 -10.59
CA THR A 44 5.70 13.66 -11.98
C THR A 44 4.58 13.03 -12.81
N LEU A 45 3.64 13.87 -13.25
CA LEU A 45 2.38 13.47 -13.92
C LEU A 45 2.60 12.45 -15.06
N ASP A 46 3.78 12.47 -15.65
CA ASP A 46 4.18 11.61 -16.78
C ASP A 46 4.45 10.14 -16.37
N ALA A 47 5.02 9.89 -15.20
CA ALA A 47 5.51 8.55 -14.84
C ALA A 47 4.42 7.60 -14.29
N GLY A 48 3.33 8.14 -13.76
CA GLY A 48 2.22 7.35 -13.20
C GLY A 48 1.26 6.85 -14.29
N ASP A 49 0.95 7.71 -15.24
CA ASP A 49 -0.04 7.42 -16.27
C ASP A 49 0.45 6.36 -17.26
N GLU A 50 1.74 6.38 -17.65
CA GLU A 50 2.33 5.37 -18.54
C GLU A 50 2.24 3.95 -17.93
N GLN A 51 2.49 3.81 -16.63
CA GLN A 51 2.42 2.54 -15.91
C GLN A 51 0.98 2.03 -15.84
N LEU A 52 0.03 2.92 -15.54
CA LEU A 52 -1.40 2.58 -15.49
C LEU A 52 -1.95 2.18 -16.87
N LEU A 53 -1.47 2.80 -17.94
CA LEU A 53 -1.83 2.44 -19.31
C LEU A 53 -1.21 1.10 -19.73
N ALA A 54 0.00 0.77 -19.26
CA ALA A 54 0.66 -0.50 -19.53
C ALA A 54 -0.03 -1.69 -18.85
N ASP A 55 -0.61 -1.48 -17.66
CA ASP A 55 -1.33 -2.51 -16.88
C ASP A 55 -2.77 -2.76 -17.34
N ARG A 56 -3.17 -2.17 -18.48
CA ARG A 56 -4.52 -2.25 -19.01
C ARG A 56 -4.89 -3.69 -19.41
N PRO A 57 -6.00 -4.27 -18.89
CA PRO A 57 -6.43 -5.61 -19.27
C PRO A 57 -6.73 -5.74 -20.78
N PRO A 58 -6.53 -6.92 -21.39
CA PRO A 58 -6.57 -7.12 -22.85
C PRO A 58 -7.93 -6.91 -23.52
N HIS A 59 -8.99 -6.65 -22.74
CA HIS A 59 -10.36 -6.39 -23.21
C HIS A 59 -10.74 -4.91 -23.14
N HIS A 60 -9.88 -4.05 -22.61
CA HIS A 60 -10.21 -2.67 -22.31
C HIS A 60 -10.52 -1.82 -23.56
N ASP A 61 -9.97 -2.20 -24.72
CA ASP A 61 -10.13 -1.44 -25.97
C ASP A 61 -10.96 -2.19 -27.02
N ARG A 62 -11.68 -3.25 -26.61
CA ARG A 62 -12.53 -4.05 -27.49
C ARG A 62 -13.97 -3.56 -27.42
N GLU A 63 -14.29 -2.55 -28.23
CA GLU A 63 -15.66 -2.28 -28.70
C GLU A 63 -15.89 -2.96 -30.06
#